data_AF-A0A497IDR6-F1
#
_entry.id   AF-A0A497IDR6-F1
#
_cell.length_a   1.000
_cell.length_b   1.000
_cell.length_c   1.000
_cell.angle_alpha   90.00
_cell.angle_beta   90.00
_cell.angle_gamma   90.00
#
_symmetry.space_group_name_H-M   'P 1'
#
loop_
_entity.id
_entity.type
_entity.pdbx_description
1 polymer ?
#
loop_
_entity_poly.entity_id
_entity_poly.type
_entity_poly.pdbx_seq_one_letter_code
_entity_poly.pdbx_strand_id
1 'polypeptide(L)' 'MKVLITGATGQLGSELCSVLADGFEVIPATRKEFDITDLAATRAFILARWLGNQ' A
#
# COMPACT_ATOMS: atom_id res chain seq x y z
N MET A 1 6.00 10.60 6.20
CA MET A 1 4.88 10.57 5.24
C MET A 1 4.65 9.11 4.85
N LYS A 2 3.38 8.69 4.71
CA LYS A 2 3.00 7.31 4.36
C LYS A 2 2.83 7.17 2.85
N VAL A 3 3.29 6.06 2.28
CA VAL A 3 3.19 5.76 0.83
C VAL A 3 2.64 4.34 0.64
N LEU A 4 1.45 4.23 0.05
CA LEU A 4 0.87 2.95 -0.36
C LEU A 4 1.39 2.56 -1.75
N ILE A 5 2.02 1.40 -1.86
CA ILE A 5 2.49 0.86 -3.14
C ILE A 5 1.60 -0.33 -3.51
N THR A 6 0.78 -0.18 -4.54
CA THR A 6 -0.03 -1.27 -5.10
C THR A 6 0.79 -2.10 -6.09
N GLY A 7 0.50 -3.40 -6.18
CA GLY A 7 1.31 -4.29 -7.02
C GLY A 7 2.76 -4.41 -6.50
N ALA A 8 2.93 -4.38 -5.17
CA ALA A 8 4.23 -4.33 -4.50
C ALA A 8 5.19 -5.49 -4.84
N THR A 9 4.68 -6.58 -5.42
CA THR A 9 5.49 -7.75 -5.85
C THR A 9 5.83 -7.75 -7.34
N GLY A 10 5.40 -6.74 -8.10
CA GLY A 10 5.80 -6.57 -9.51
C GLY A 10 7.21 -6.00 -9.62
N GLN A 11 7.80 -6.04 -10.83
CA GLN A 11 9.19 -5.60 -11.08
C GLN A 11 9.47 -4.18 -10.55
N LEU A 12 8.56 -3.24 -10.81
CA LEU A 12 8.69 -1.87 -10.28
C LEU A 12 8.33 -1.80 -8.79
N GLY A 13 7.29 -2.52 -8.37
CA GLY A 13 6.79 -2.46 -7.00
C GLY A 13 7.84 -2.91 -5.99
N SER A 14 8.57 -3.99 -6.28
CA SER A 14 9.60 -4.52 -5.39
C SER A 14 10.76 -3.54 -5.19
N GLU A 15 11.28 -3.00 -6.29
CA GLU A 15 12.39 -2.04 -6.25
C GLU A 15 11.95 -0.72 -5.62
N LEU A 16 10.75 -0.23 -5.95
CA LEU A 16 10.22 1.01 -5.38
C LEU A 16 10.00 0.91 -3.87
N CYS A 17 9.55 -0.25 -3.37
CA CYS A 17 9.45 -0.47 -1.93
C CYS A 17 10.82 -0.35 -1.25
N SER A 18 11.86 -0.96 -1.84
CA SER A 18 13.24 -0.90 -1.32
C SER A 18 13.78 0.52 -1.29
N VAL A 19 13.71 1.23 -2.43
CA VAL A 19 14.25 2.59 -2.59
C VAL A 19 13.56 3.60 -1.66
N LEU A 20 12.25 3.44 -1.40
CA LEU A 20 11.51 4.38 -0.56
C LEU A 20 11.54 4.04 0.94
N ALA A 21 11.98 2.84 1.32
CA ALA A 21 11.97 2.40 2.72
C ALA A 21 12.84 3.26 3.64
N ASP A 22 13.91 3.87 3.10
CA ASP A 22 14.85 4.68 3.88
C ASP A 22 14.28 6.06 4.28
N GLY A 23 13.22 6.54 3.61
CA GLY A 23 12.69 7.89 3.79
C GLY A 23 11.19 7.97 4.06
N PHE A 24 10.45 6.88 3.88
CA PHE A 24 9.00 6.85 3.97
C PHE A 24 8.49 5.64 4.73
N GLU A 25 7.32 5.79 5.35
CA GLU A 25 6.56 4.65 5.84
C GLU A 25 5.89 3.99 4.63
N VAL A 26 6.59 3.03 4.03
CA VAL A 26 6.10 2.27 2.87
C VAL A 26 5.09 1.22 3.33
N ILE A 27 3.91 1.26 2.73
CA ILE A 27 2.84 0.29 2.92
C ILE A 27 2.74 -0.53 1.63
N PRO A 28 3.42 -1.69 1.54
CA PRO A 28 3.30 -2.55 0.39
C PRO A 28 1.92 -3.22 0.40
N ALA A 29 1.27 -3.27 -0.77
CA ALA A 29 0.00 -3.96 -0.92
C ALA A 29 0.00 -4.85 -2.16
N THR A 30 -0.30 -6.12 -1.94
CA THR A 30 -0.50 -7.10 -3.00
C THR A 30 -1.96 -7.16 -3.44
N ARG A 31 -2.24 -7.76 -4.60
CA ARG A 31 -3.62 -7.98 -5.06
C ARG A 31 -4.46 -8.77 -4.05
N LYS A 32 -3.85 -9.66 -3.25
CA LYS A 32 -4.57 -10.46 -2.24
C LYS A 32 -5.05 -9.63 -1.06
N GLU A 33 -4.36 -8.55 -0.74
CA GLU A 33 -4.66 -7.69 0.41
C GLU A 33 -5.41 -6.42 0.00
N PHE A 34 -5.20 -5.98 -1.24
CA PHE A 34 -5.74 -4.75 -1.80
C PHE A 34 -6.02 -4.94 -3.30
N ASP A 35 -7.25 -5.31 -3.62
CA ASP A 35 -7.72 -5.33 -4.99
C ASP A 35 -8.28 -3.95 -5.37
N ILE A 36 -7.57 -3.24 -6.24
CA ILE A 36 -7.95 -1.93 -6.74
C ILE A 36 -9.27 -1.94 -7.52
N THR A 37 -9.74 -3.10 -7.97
CA THR A 37 -11.02 -3.23 -8.70
C THR A 37 -12.23 -3.29 -7.78
N ASP A 38 -12.03 -3.54 -6.47
CA ASP A 38 -13.05 -3.43 -5.44
C ASP A 38 -12.94 -2.07 -4.75
N LEU A 39 -13.84 -1.14 -5.11
CA LEU A 39 -13.89 0.20 -4.55
C LEU A 39 -14.13 0.21 -3.03
N ALA A 40 -15.02 -0.66 -2.54
CA ALA A 40 -15.40 -0.67 -1.13
C ALA A 40 -14.25 -1.19 -0.27
N ALA A 41 -13.63 -2.30 -0.68
CA ALA A 41 -12.45 -2.86 -0.01
C ALA A 41 -11.25 -1.90 -0.08
N THR A 42 -11.02 -1.27 -1.24
CA THR A 42 -9.97 -0.26 -1.42
C THR A 42 -10.13 0.90 -0.44
N ARG A 43 -11.33 1.46 -0.34
CA ARG A 43 -11.61 2.57 0.59
C ARG A 43 -11.41 2.16 2.03
N ALA A 44 -11.92 1.00 2.43
CA ALA A 44 -11.77 0.48 3.80
C ALA A 44 -10.29 0.29 4.18
N PHE A 45 -9.49 -0.30 3.27
CA PHE A 45 -8.06 -0.51 3.49
C PHE A 45 -7.30 0.80 3.68
N ILE A 46 -7.51 1.79 2.80
CA ILE A 46 -6.85 3.10 2.91
C ILE A 46 -7.21 3.77 4.24
N LEU A 47 -8.49 3.80 4.60
CA LEU A 47 -8.95 4.42 5.84
C LEU A 47 -8.35 3.73 7.07
N ALA A 48 -8.34 2.39 7.10
CA ALA A 48 -7.76 1.64 8.21
C ALA A 48 -6.25 1.92 8.40
N ARG A 49 -5.49 2.07 7.30
CA ARG A 49 -4.05 2.33 7.35
C ARG A 49 -3.68 3.80 7.64
N TRP A 50 -4.56 4.74 7.29
CA TRP A 50 -4.30 6.17 7.48
C TRP A 50 -4.89 6.75 8.75
N LEU A 51 -6.07 6.32 9.17
CA LEU A 51 -6.76 6.92 10.31
C LEU A 51 -6.41 6.24 11.63
N GLY A 52 -5.97 4.97 11.61
CA GLY A 52 -5.81 4.17 12.84
C GLY A 52 -7.16 3.98 13.55
N ASN A 53 -7.33 2.88 14.29
CA ASN A 53 -8.41 2.86 15.28
C ASN A 53 -8.06 3.91 16.34
N GLN A 54 -9.02 4.77 16.68
CA GLN A 54 -8.99 5.49 17.96
C GLN A 54 -8.98 4.49 19.12
#